data_AF-G0V8Q3-F1
#
_entry.id   AF-G0V8Q3-F1
#
_cell.length_a   1.000
_cell.length_b   1.000
_cell.length_c   1.000
_cell.angle_alpha   90.00
_cell.angle_beta   90.00
_cell.angle_gamma   90.00
#
_symmetry.space_group_name_H-M   'P 1'
#
loop_
_entity.id
_entity.type
_entity.pdbx_description
1 polymer ?
#
loop_
_entity_poly.entity_id
_entity_poly.type
_entity_poly.pdbx_seq_one_letter_code
_entity_poly.pdbx_strand_id
1 'polypeptide(L)'
;MGLYLMALFTILTGEMSFLSLIVLPLPLVVRRVIYNHMFLQLVNSMRFRTIAVVGGMIVSLLLVDSWKRANIKVNPYSYEQDHSTTPIQILATRAYNQRNVYLSGFILYFGICIATVMIIIGKIIRFEDEVKEKKELLKDINLLKADKLEKEKLLKEIKKKIQLLEYEKRK
;
A
#
# COMPACT_ATOMS: atom_id res chain seq x y z
N MET A 1 25.96 -16.94 -16.36
CA MET A 1 25.69 -15.54 -15.95
C MET A 1 24.22 -15.09 -16.12
N GLY A 2 23.30 -15.94 -16.60
CA GLY A 2 21.93 -15.52 -16.95
C GLY A 2 20.86 -15.70 -15.87
N LEU A 3 20.87 -16.81 -15.10
CA LEU A 3 19.76 -17.14 -14.20
C LEU A 3 19.57 -16.15 -13.04
N TYR A 4 20.67 -15.74 -12.38
CA TYR A 4 20.61 -14.75 -11.31
C TYR A 4 20.07 -13.40 -11.81
N LEU A 5 20.57 -12.94 -12.95
CA LEU A 5 20.12 -11.69 -13.54
C LEU A 5 18.66 -11.76 -14.00
N MET A 6 18.27 -12.88 -14.62
CA MET A 6 16.91 -13.13 -15.07
C MET A 6 15.94 -13.19 -13.89
N ALA A 7 16.34 -13.80 -12.77
CA ALA A 7 15.54 -13.85 -11.56
C ALA A 7 15.33 -12.45 -10.98
N LEU A 8 16.41 -11.68 -10.79
CA LEU A 8 16.31 -10.30 -10.30
C LEU A 8 15.49 -9.40 -11.25
N PHE A 9 15.68 -9.56 -12.55
CA PHE A 9 14.94 -8.80 -13.55
C PHE A 9 13.45 -9.16 -13.56
N THR A 10 13.11 -10.44 -13.40
CA THR A 10 11.72 -10.91 -13.30
C THR A 10 11.06 -10.35 -12.04
N ILE A 11 11.76 -10.41 -10.90
CA ILE A 11 11.27 -9.84 -9.63
C ILE A 11 11.03 -8.34 -9.79
N LEU A 12 12.02 -7.60 -10.32
CA LEU A 12 11.91 -6.16 -10.51
C LEU A 12 10.77 -5.78 -11.46
N THR A 13 10.66 -6.47 -12.59
CA THR A 13 9.58 -6.21 -13.57
C THR A 13 8.21 -6.52 -12.96
N GLY A 14 8.12 -7.56 -12.14
CA GLY A 14 6.93 -7.90 -11.37
C GLY A 14 6.55 -6.80 -10.38
N GLU A 15 7.51 -6.34 -9.56
CA GLU A 15 7.30 -5.24 -8.61
C GLU A 15 6.87 -3.94 -9.29
N MET A 16 7.51 -3.58 -10.40
CA MET A 16 7.16 -2.43 -11.22
C MET A 16 5.73 -2.51 -11.76
N SER A 17 5.38 -3.65 -12.35
CA SER A 17 4.05 -3.87 -12.94
C SER A 17 2.98 -3.83 -11.86
N PHE A 18 3.24 -4.46 -10.71
CA PHE A 18 2.34 -4.47 -9.57
C PHE A 18 2.14 -3.07 -8.99
N LEU A 19 3.23 -2.33 -8.78
CA LEU A 19 3.16 -0.97 -8.27
C LEU A 19 2.43 -0.04 -9.25
N SER A 20 2.70 -0.16 -10.56
CA SER A 20 1.99 0.61 -11.58
C SER A 20 0.49 0.33 -11.55
N LEU A 21 0.09 -0.93 -11.37
CA LEU A 21 -1.33 -1.32 -11.29
C LEU A 21 -2.03 -0.72 -10.05
N ILE A 22 -1.32 -0.67 -8.92
CA ILE A 22 -1.87 -0.14 -7.66
C ILE A 22 -1.89 1.39 -7.62
N VAL A 23 -0.86 2.04 -8.17
CA VAL A 23 -0.72 3.50 -8.19
C VAL A 23 -1.75 4.16 -9.11
N LEU A 24 -2.22 3.47 -10.14
CA LEU A 24 -3.30 3.95 -10.97
C LEU A 24 -4.52 4.36 -10.10
N PRO A 25 -5.26 5.41 -10.50
CA PRO A 25 -6.46 5.85 -9.81
C PRO A 25 -7.59 4.82 -10.05
N LEU A 26 -7.48 3.65 -9.43
CA LEU A 26 -8.48 2.61 -9.50
C LEU A 26 -9.73 3.03 -8.71
N PRO A 27 -10.93 2.65 -9.20
CA PRO A 27 -12.17 2.87 -8.46
C PRO A 27 -12.11 2.16 -7.10
N LEU A 28 -12.74 2.78 -6.10
CA LEU A 28 -12.65 2.39 -4.70
C LEU A 28 -13.06 0.94 -4.43
N VAL A 29 -14.02 0.42 -5.20
CA VAL A 29 -14.46 -0.98 -5.14
C VAL A 29 -13.29 -1.93 -5.41
N VAL A 30 -12.49 -1.65 -6.44
CA VAL A 30 -11.35 -2.50 -6.82
C VAL A 30 -10.23 -2.36 -5.80
N ARG A 31 -9.96 -1.16 -5.29
CA ARG A 31 -8.98 -0.95 -4.21
C ARG A 31 -9.35 -1.73 -2.95
N ARG A 32 -10.64 -1.77 -2.60
CA ARG A 32 -11.15 -2.52 -1.45
C ARG A 32 -10.98 -4.03 -1.61
N VAL A 33 -11.26 -4.55 -2.80
CA VAL A 33 -11.04 -5.98 -3.12
C VAL A 33 -9.54 -6.32 -3.07
N ILE A 34 -8.69 -5.53 -3.71
CA ILE A 34 -7.22 -5.74 -3.70
C ILE A 34 -6.69 -5.67 -2.27
N TYR A 35 -7.12 -4.69 -1.47
CA TYR A 35 -6.67 -4.55 -0.09
C TYR A 35 -7.14 -5.73 0.78
N ASN A 36 -8.42 -6.10 0.75
CA ASN A 36 -8.91 -7.20 1.58
C ASN A 36 -8.36 -8.56 1.17
N HIS A 37 -8.31 -8.86 -0.13
CA HIS A 37 -7.83 -10.16 -0.59
C HIS A 37 -6.31 -10.25 -0.64
N MET A 38 -5.63 -9.26 -1.24
CA MET A 38 -4.18 -9.34 -1.37
C MET A 38 -3.49 -8.86 -0.10
N PHE A 39 -3.77 -7.66 0.40
CA PHE A 39 -2.99 -7.14 1.55
C PHE A 39 -3.27 -7.91 2.83
N LEU A 40 -4.55 -8.08 3.15
CA LEU A 40 -4.96 -8.62 4.44
C LEU A 40 -4.59 -10.09 4.58
N GLN A 41 -4.75 -10.89 3.52
CA GLN A 41 -4.31 -12.29 3.55
C GLN A 41 -2.79 -12.43 3.53
N LEU A 42 -2.11 -11.62 2.71
CA LEU A 42 -0.67 -11.76 2.50
C LEU A 42 0.13 -11.21 3.69
N VAL A 43 -0.23 -10.05 4.25
CA VAL A 43 0.43 -9.46 5.43
C VAL A 43 0.09 -10.18 6.72
N ASN A 44 -1.15 -10.67 6.88
CA ASN A 44 -1.52 -11.44 8.07
C ASN A 44 -0.86 -12.83 8.07
N SER A 45 -0.48 -13.34 6.89
CA SER A 45 0.29 -14.57 6.81
C SER A 45 1.72 -14.34 7.32
N MET A 46 2.03 -14.91 8.49
CA MET A 46 3.37 -14.86 9.09
C MET A 46 4.44 -15.35 8.12
N ARG A 47 4.12 -16.34 7.29
CA ARG A 47 5.00 -16.94 6.28
C ARG A 47 5.47 -15.91 5.26
N PHE A 48 4.55 -15.15 4.67
CA PHE A 48 4.89 -14.16 3.66
C PHE A 48 5.71 -13.00 4.26
N ARG A 49 5.34 -12.55 5.47
CA ARG A 49 6.11 -11.50 6.17
C ARG A 49 7.56 -11.92 6.37
N THR A 50 7.79 -13.15 6.82
CA THR A 50 9.14 -13.67 7.00
C THR A 50 9.89 -13.74 5.67
N ILE A 51 9.26 -14.23 4.60
CA ILE A 51 9.87 -14.31 3.27
C ILE A 51 10.23 -12.92 2.74
N ALA A 52 9.35 -11.93 2.87
CA ALA A 52 9.59 -10.57 2.42
C ALA A 52 10.74 -9.90 3.19
N VAL A 53 10.79 -10.08 4.51
CA VAL A 53 11.88 -9.52 5.34
C VAL A 53 13.20 -10.19 5.03
N VAL A 54 13.25 -11.53 5.00
CA VAL A 54 14.47 -12.27 4.69
C VAL A 54 14.95 -11.99 3.26
N GLY A 55 14.04 -11.97 2.29
CA GLY A 55 14.32 -11.60 0.91
C GLY A 55 14.88 -10.18 0.79
N GLY A 56 14.26 -9.20 1.47
CA GLY A 56 14.76 -7.83 1.54
C GLY A 56 16.16 -7.74 2.15
N MET A 57 16.43 -8.50 3.22
CA MET A 57 17.77 -8.56 3.84
C MET A 57 18.81 -9.16 2.88
N ILE A 58 18.48 -10.23 2.16
CA ILE A 58 19.37 -10.84 1.16
C ILE A 58 19.67 -9.86 0.03
N VAL A 59 18.64 -9.20 -0.52
CA VAL A 59 18.83 -8.19 -1.58
C VAL A 59 19.66 -7.00 -1.07
N SER A 60 19.49 -6.61 0.19
CA SER A 60 20.30 -5.56 0.81
C SER A 60 21.76 -5.95 0.96
N LEU A 61 22.05 -7.20 1.35
CA LEU A 61 23.43 -7.72 1.39
C LEU A 61 24.04 -7.77 0.00
N LEU A 62 23.28 -8.20 -1.01
CA LEU A 62 23.70 -8.20 -2.42
C LEU A 62 23.99 -6.80 -2.94
N LEU A 63 23.21 -5.80 -2.51
CA LEU A 63 23.44 -4.40 -2.81
C LEU A 63 24.76 -3.92 -2.23
N VAL A 64 25.02 -4.21 -0.95
CA VAL A 64 26.28 -3.81 -0.30
C VAL A 64 27.49 -4.51 -0.93
N ASP A 65 27.38 -5.81 -1.22
CA ASP A 65 28.45 -6.57 -1.89
C ASP A 65 28.74 -6.00 -3.29
N SER A 66 27.70 -5.78 -4.10
CA SER A 66 27.82 -5.21 -5.44
C SER A 66 28.36 -3.77 -5.39
N TRP A 67 27.96 -2.98 -4.39
CA TRP A 67 28.41 -1.60 -4.19
C TRP A 67 29.90 -1.57 -3.87
N LYS A 68 30.34 -2.43 -2.94
CA LYS A 68 31.75 -2.54 -2.58
C LYS A 68 32.60 -2.93 -3.78
N ARG A 69 32.17 -3.92 -4.58
CA ARG A 69 32.90 -4.37 -5.77
C ARG A 69 32.89 -3.35 -6.92
N ALA A 70 31.83 -2.55 -7.06
CA ALA A 70 31.72 -1.52 -8.10
C ALA A 70 32.63 -0.31 -7.86
N ASN A 71 32.97 -0.02 -6.59
CA ASN A 71 33.79 1.11 -6.17
C ASN A 71 35.30 0.81 -6.10
N ILE A 72 35.73 -0.42 -6.40
CA ILE A 72 37.15 -0.76 -6.45
C ILE A 72 37.81 0.07 -7.56
N LYS A 73 38.82 0.85 -7.20
CA LYS A 73 39.61 1.66 -8.13
C LYS A 73 40.43 0.74 -9.03
N VAL A 74 40.02 0.64 -10.28
CA VAL A 74 40.81 -0.05 -11.31
C VAL A 74 41.89 0.92 -11.75
N ASN A 75 43.15 0.61 -11.46
CA ASN A 75 44.27 1.43 -11.89
C ASN A 75 44.80 0.85 -13.21
N PRO A 76 44.54 1.49 -14.37
CA PRO A 76 44.91 0.93 -15.67
C PRO A 76 46.44 0.90 -15.92
N TYR A 77 47.23 1.57 -15.08
CA TYR A 77 48.68 1.72 -15.23
C TYR A 77 49.53 0.82 -14.31
N SER A 78 48.93 0.00 -13.45
CA SER A 78 49.67 -0.90 -12.55
C SER A 78 49.98 -2.24 -13.22
N TYR A 79 50.49 -2.20 -14.46
CA TYR A 79 50.64 -3.35 -15.35
C TYR A 79 52.12 -3.72 -15.58
N GLU A 80 52.90 -3.84 -14.51
CA GLU A 80 54.28 -4.37 -14.63
C GLU A 80 54.51 -5.71 -13.93
N GLN A 81 53.51 -6.31 -13.26
CA GLN A 81 53.82 -7.50 -12.45
C GLN A 81 52.90 -8.72 -12.59
N ASP A 82 51.78 -8.66 -13.33
CA ASP A 82 50.91 -9.84 -13.44
C ASP A 82 50.22 -9.94 -14.81
N HIS A 83 50.75 -10.81 -15.68
CA HIS A 83 50.34 -11.00 -17.08
C HIS A 83 49.00 -11.75 -17.26
N SER A 84 48.16 -11.86 -16.22
CA SER A 84 47.06 -12.81 -16.17
C SER A 84 45.66 -12.20 -16.35
N THR A 85 45.47 -10.88 -16.22
CA THR A 85 44.16 -10.24 -16.39
C THR A 85 44.20 -9.06 -17.35
N THR A 86 43.50 -9.19 -18.49
CA THR A 86 43.43 -8.09 -19.46
C THR A 86 42.63 -6.91 -18.88
N PRO A 87 43.04 -5.65 -19.14
CA PRO A 87 42.35 -4.46 -18.63
C PRO A 87 40.85 -4.41 -18.99
N ILE A 88 40.48 -5.06 -20.10
CA ILE A 88 39.10 -5.21 -20.59
C ILE A 88 38.26 -6.08 -19.65
N GLN A 89 38.81 -7.17 -19.10
CA GLN A 89 38.07 -8.06 -18.19
C GLN A 89 37.76 -7.36 -16.86
N ILE A 90 38.69 -6.53 -16.37
CA ILE A 90 38.51 -5.77 -15.13
C ILE A 90 37.44 -4.68 -15.34
N LEU A 91 37.46 -4.00 -16.50
CA LEU A 91 36.45 -3.02 -16.85
C LEU A 91 35.06 -3.65 -17.02
N ALA A 92 34.97 -4.80 -17.69
CA ALA A 92 33.73 -5.55 -17.84
C ALA A 92 33.17 -5.99 -16.49
N THR A 93 34.01 -6.53 -15.60
CA THR A 93 33.60 -6.95 -14.25
C THR A 93 33.06 -5.79 -13.43
N ARG A 94 33.66 -4.60 -13.53
CA ARG A 94 33.15 -3.40 -12.89
C ARG A 94 31.77 -2.99 -13.41
N ALA A 95 31.58 -2.99 -14.73
CA ALA A 95 30.29 -2.66 -15.35
C ALA A 95 29.19 -3.63 -14.91
N TYR A 96 29.50 -4.92 -14.79
CA TYR A 96 28.58 -5.92 -14.25
C TYR A 96 28.17 -5.63 -12.80
N ASN A 97 29.13 -5.29 -11.94
CA ASN A 97 28.85 -4.97 -10.54
C ASN A 97 28.03 -3.68 -10.42
N GLN A 98 28.31 -2.65 -11.24
CA GLN A 98 27.51 -1.43 -11.28
C GLN A 98 26.05 -1.70 -11.64
N ARG A 99 25.79 -2.52 -12.68
CA ARG A 99 24.43 -2.91 -13.05
C ARG A 99 23.71 -3.62 -11.91
N ASN A 100 24.39 -4.54 -11.23
CA ASN A 100 23.80 -5.29 -10.12
C ASN A 100 23.44 -4.38 -8.95
N VAL A 101 24.24 -3.35 -8.64
CA VAL A 101 23.91 -2.32 -7.65
C VAL A 101 22.59 -1.65 -7.97
N TYR A 102 22.44 -1.14 -9.20
CA TYR A 102 21.20 -0.46 -9.61
C TYR A 102 20.00 -1.41 -9.52
N LEU A 103 20.14 -2.65 -10.02
CA LEU A 103 19.06 -3.62 -10.02
C LEU A 103 18.62 -3.97 -8.60
N SER A 104 19.55 -4.26 -7.69
CA SER A 104 19.23 -4.52 -6.27
C SER A 104 18.64 -3.30 -5.57
N GLY A 105 19.12 -2.10 -5.90
CA GLY A 105 18.62 -0.85 -5.32
C GLY A 105 17.18 -0.56 -5.71
N PHE A 106 16.85 -0.79 -6.98
CA PHE A 106 15.48 -0.64 -7.44
C PHE A 106 14.54 -1.64 -6.79
N ILE A 107 14.93 -2.92 -6.66
CA ILE A 107 14.09 -3.93 -5.99
C ILE A 107 13.73 -3.50 -4.55
N LEU A 108 14.72 -3.04 -3.78
CA LEU A 108 14.46 -2.55 -2.42
C LEU A 108 13.58 -1.29 -2.40
N TYR A 109 13.82 -0.38 -3.34
CA TYR A 109 13.01 0.83 -3.47
C TYR A 109 11.54 0.49 -3.76
N PHE A 110 11.26 -0.39 -4.74
CA PHE A 110 9.89 -0.80 -5.04
C PHE A 110 9.25 -1.57 -3.90
N GLY A 111 10.00 -2.44 -3.20
CA GLY A 111 9.51 -3.11 -2.01
C GLY A 111 9.00 -2.13 -0.94
N ILE A 112 9.76 -1.06 -0.67
CA ILE A 112 9.34 -0.01 0.26
C ILE A 112 8.14 0.77 -0.28
N CYS A 113 8.16 1.18 -1.55
CA CYS A 113 7.06 1.93 -2.16
C CYS A 113 5.75 1.14 -2.14
N ILE A 114 5.78 -0.15 -2.44
CA ILE A 114 4.60 -1.03 -2.36
C ILE A 114 4.06 -1.01 -0.92
N ALA A 115 4.91 -1.21 0.09
CA ALA A 115 4.48 -1.17 1.49
C ALA A 115 3.83 0.17 1.87
N THR A 116 4.44 1.30 1.47
CA THR A 116 3.89 2.65 1.72
C THR A 116 2.53 2.84 1.06
N VAL A 117 2.40 2.48 -0.22
CA VAL A 117 1.15 2.63 -0.97
C VAL A 117 0.04 1.79 -0.34
N MET A 118 0.34 0.56 0.09
CA MET A 118 -0.65 -0.30 0.73
C MET A 118 -1.14 0.26 2.07
N ILE A 119 -0.26 0.86 2.86
CA ILE A 119 -0.64 1.56 4.12
C ILE A 119 -1.57 2.74 3.80
N ILE A 120 -1.28 3.52 2.76
CA ILE A 120 -2.10 4.66 2.35
C ILE A 120 -3.49 4.18 1.90
N ILE A 121 -3.56 3.13 1.08
CA ILE A 121 -4.83 2.54 0.63
C ILE A 121 -5.66 2.07 1.83
N GLY A 122 -5.03 1.38 2.79
CA GLY A 122 -5.70 0.94 4.01
C GLY A 122 -6.28 2.10 4.83
N LYS A 123 -5.56 3.23 4.91
CA LYS A 123 -6.07 4.45 5.55
C LYS A 123 -7.28 4.99 4.80
N ILE A 124 -7.20 5.12 3.48
CA ILE A 124 -8.31 5.65 2.66
C ILE A 124 -9.58 4.82 2.85
N ILE A 125 -9.48 3.48 2.83
CA ILE A 125 -10.63 2.59 3.02
C ILE A 125 -11.26 2.80 4.41
N ARG A 126 -10.45 2.86 5.47
CA ARG A 126 -10.95 3.10 6.83
C ARG A 126 -11.65 4.45 6.96
N PHE A 127 -11.06 5.51 6.41
CA PHE A 127 -11.69 6.83 6.39
C PHE A 127 -13.03 6.81 5.65
N GLU A 128 -13.13 6.09 4.54
CA GLU A 128 -14.38 5.98 3.79
C GLU A 128 -15.46 5.24 4.59
N ASP A 129 -15.10 4.14 5.25
CA ASP A 129 -16.01 3.35 6.08
C ASP A 129 -16.54 4.17 7.28
N GLU A 130 -15.66 4.91 7.98
CA GLU A 130 -16.06 5.81 9.07
C GLU A 130 -16.99 6.94 8.60
N VAL A 131 -16.73 7.51 7.41
CA VAL A 131 -17.59 8.54 6.83
C VAL A 131 -18.97 7.97 6.47
N LYS A 132 -19.00 6.75 5.93
CA LYS A 132 -20.26 6.07 5.60
C LYS A 132 -21.08 5.76 6.85
N GLU A 133 -20.44 5.21 7.89
CA GLU A 133 -21.10 4.93 9.18
C GLU A 133 -21.67 6.20 9.80
N LYS A 134 -20.88 7.29 9.88
CA LYS A 134 -21.38 8.57 10.40
C LYS A 134 -22.54 9.12 9.59
N LYS A 135 -22.55 8.92 8.26
CA LYS A 135 -23.64 9.37 7.39
C LYS A 135 -24.91 8.55 7.60
N GLU A 136 -24.80 7.25 7.85
CA GLU A 136 -25.93 6.39 8.21
C GLU A 136 -26.50 6.77 9.58
N LEU A 137 -25.65 6.96 10.59
CA LEU A 137 -26.07 7.44 11.92
C LEU A 137 -26.76 8.81 11.86
N LEU A 138 -26.28 9.74 11.02
CA LEU A 138 -26.92 11.04 10.81
C LEU A 138 -28.32 10.91 10.17
N LYS A 139 -28.50 9.96 9.25
CA LYS A 139 -29.83 9.69 8.67
C LYS A 139 -30.79 9.16 9.72
N ASP A 140 -30.34 8.22 10.55
CA ASP A 140 -31.16 7.64 11.62
C ASP A 140 -31.54 8.69 12.67
N ILE A 141 -30.59 9.55 13.06
CA ILE A 141 -30.86 10.68 13.97
C ILE A 141 -31.88 11.65 13.35
N ASN A 142 -31.78 11.93 12.05
CA ASN A 142 -32.72 12.83 11.38
C ASN A 142 -34.12 12.22 11.26
N LEU A 143 -34.23 10.92 10.99
CA LEU A 143 -35.50 10.18 11.00
C LEU A 143 -36.12 10.20 12.40
N LEU A 144 -35.35 9.88 13.45
CA LEU A 144 -35.82 9.93 14.84
C LEU A 144 -36.25 11.34 15.27
N LYS A 145 -35.58 12.38 14.80
CA LYS A 145 -35.97 13.78 15.04
C LYS A 145 -37.28 14.13 14.32
N ALA A 146 -37.45 13.68 13.07
CA ALA A 146 -38.69 13.88 12.32
C ALA A 146 -39.87 13.19 13.01
N ASP A 147 -39.70 11.93 13.43
CA ASP A 147 -40.72 11.16 14.16
C ASP A 147 -41.09 11.80 15.50
N LYS A 148 -40.10 12.33 16.25
CA LYS A 148 -40.36 13.06 17.49
C LYS A 148 -41.15 14.34 17.25
N LEU A 149 -40.79 15.10 16.22
CA LEU A 149 -41.48 16.35 15.87
C LEU A 149 -42.95 16.08 15.47
N GLU A 150 -43.19 14.99 14.72
CA GLU A 150 -44.53 14.59 14.31
C GLU A 150 -45.39 14.14 15.51
N LYS A 151 -44.82 13.31 16.39
CA LYS A 151 -45.48 12.91 17.65
C LYS A 151 -45.84 14.11 18.52
N GLU A 152 -44.95 15.11 18.66
CA GLU A 152 -45.25 16.32 19.43
C GLU A 152 -46.40 17.15 18.83
N LYS A 153 -46.49 17.23 17.50
CA LYS A 153 -47.61 17.92 16.82
C LYS A 153 -48.94 17.21 17.08
N LEU A 154 -48.97 15.89 16.94
CA LEU A 154 -50.16 15.07 17.23
C LEU A 154 -50.60 15.20 18.69
N LEU A 155 -49.66 15.21 19.63
CA LEU A 155 -49.95 15.36 21.05
C LEU A 155 -50.56 16.74 21.38
N LYS A 156 -50.08 17.80 20.72
CA LYS A 156 -50.68 19.14 20.84
C LYS A 156 -52.09 19.17 20.25
N GLU A 157 -52.34 18.49 19.14
CA GLU A 157 -53.66 18.44 18.51
C GLU A 157 -54.67 17.65 19.37
N ILE A 158 -54.26 16.49 19.90
CA ILE A 158 -55.08 15.69 20.81
C ILE A 158 -55.43 16.47 22.08
N LYS A 159 -54.45 17.18 22.68
CA LYS A 159 -54.71 18.05 23.84
C LYS A 159 -55.74 19.15 23.54
N LYS A 160 -55.67 19.78 22.36
CA LYS A 160 -56.68 20.77 21.93
C LYS A 160 -58.06 20.15 21.78
N LYS A 161 -58.17 18.95 21.18
CA LYS A 161 -59.45 18.24 21.03
C LYS A 161 -60.06 17.85 22.39
N ILE A 162 -59.24 17.38 23.34
CA ILE A 162 -59.70 17.06 24.70
C ILE A 162 -60.24 18.31 25.40
N GLN A 163 -59.54 19.45 25.32
CA GLN A 163 -60.00 20.71 25.91
C GLN A 163 -61.34 21.19 25.32
N LEU A 164 -61.53 21.04 24.01
CA LEU A 164 -62.81 21.36 23.35
C LEU A 164 -63.95 20.45 23.83
N LEU A 165 -63.71 19.13 23.93
CA LEU A 165 -64.69 18.17 24.41
C LEU A 165 -65.07 18.39 25.89
N GLU A 166 -64.10 18.77 26.74
CA GLU A 166 -64.38 19.14 28.13
C GLU A 166 -65.18 20.44 28.24
N TYR A 167 -65.04 21.35 27.29
CA TYR A 167 -65.83 22.58 27.23
C TYR A 167 -67.27 22.30 26.77
N GLU A 168 -67.45 21.41 25.80
CA GLU A 168 -68.77 20.95 25.36
C GLU A 168 -69.51 20.16 26.43
N LYS A 169 -68.82 19.32 27.23
CA LYS A 169 -69.44 18.58 28.34
C LYS A 169 -69.85 19.43 29.55
N ARG A 170 -69.36 20.67 29.67
CA ARG A 170 -69.73 21.61 30.76
C ARG A 170 -70.88 22.55 30.40
N LYS A 171 -71.37 22.48 29.16
CA LYS A 171 -72.57 23.18 28.70
C LYS A 171 -73.78 22.27 28.81
#